data_AF-A0A9E4E716-F1
#
_entry.id   AF-A0A9E4E716-F1
#
_cell.length_a   1.000
_cell.length_b   1.000
_cell.length_c   1.000
_cell.angle_alpha   90.00
_cell.angle_beta   90.00
_cell.angle_gamma   90.00
#
_symmetry.space_group_name_H-M   'P 1'
#
loop_
_entity.id
_entity.type
_entity.pdbx_description
1 polymer ?
#
loop_
_entity_poly.entity_id
_entity_poly.type
_entity_poly.pdbx_seq_one_letter_code
_entity_poly.pdbx_strand_id
1 'polypeptide(L)'
;MNEPWMNPGLIGGILGSIIGILGALIGILGGGFVPRGKAIKLTLGVNTFAFVFSFISLVVGIIANLSGQPYGVWYGFGGAGILGTVLFGLGFWVILKRARDAEMKKLMSEDLTLVGNKKDKEISNE
;
A
#
# COMPACT_ATOMS: atom_id res chain seq x y z
N MET A 1 36.50 -12.35 9.79
CA MET A 1 35.58 -11.20 9.67
C MET A 1 35.25 -11.07 8.20
N ASN A 2 34.03 -11.41 7.79
CA ASN A 2 33.61 -11.17 6.41
C ASN A 2 33.39 -9.67 6.25
N GLU A 3 34.00 -9.09 5.23
CA GLU A 3 33.78 -7.70 4.86
C GLU A 3 32.27 -7.46 4.63
N PRO A 4 31.68 -6.43 5.25
CA PRO A 4 30.28 -6.11 5.02
C PRO A 4 30.08 -5.77 3.56
N TRP A 5 29.05 -6.35 2.93
CA TRP A 5 28.70 -6.03 1.54
C TRP A 5 28.49 -4.54 1.32
N MET A 6 27.94 -3.85 2.32
CA MET A 6 27.67 -2.42 2.30
C MET A 6 27.80 -1.82 3.69
N ASN A 7 27.96 -0.49 3.75
CA ASN A 7 27.99 0.23 5.01
C ASN A 7 26.69 -0.03 5.82
N PRO A 8 26.78 -0.62 7.02
CA PRO A 8 25.60 -1.02 7.78
C PRO A 8 24.70 0.14 8.22
N GLY A 9 25.24 1.35 8.40
CA GLY A 9 24.45 2.52 8.76
C GLY A 9 23.68 3.11 7.58
N LEU A 10 24.25 3.05 6.37
CA LEU A 10 23.63 3.60 5.17
C LEU A 10 22.47 2.74 4.67
N ILE A 11 22.59 1.41 4.74
CA ILE A 11 21.57 0.50 4.21
C ILE A 11 20.22 0.65 4.94
N GLY A 12 20.26 0.70 6.27
CA GLY A 12 19.06 0.86 7.09
C GLY A 12 18.38 2.20 6.85
N GLY A 13 19.18 3.27 6.72
CA GLY A 13 18.67 4.61 6.41
C GLY A 13 17.97 4.66 5.05
N ILE A 14 18.63 4.18 4.00
CA ILE A 14 18.08 4.21 2.63
C ILE A 14 16.80 3.39 2.53
N LEU A 15 16.82 2.13 2.99
CA LEU A 15 15.66 1.25 2.93
C LEU A 15 14.50 1.79 3.77
N GLY A 16 14.80 2.31 4.97
CA GLY A 16 13.82 2.94 5.84
C GLY A 16 13.17 4.17 5.21
N SER A 17 13.96 5.05 4.59
CA SER A 17 13.43 6.24 3.89
C SER A 17 12.55 5.87 2.70
N ILE A 18 12.94 4.88 1.89
CA ILE A 18 12.14 4.40 0.76
C ILE A 18 10.78 3.88 1.25
N ILE A 19 10.79 3.02 2.27
CA ILE A 19 9.55 2.48 2.86
C ILE A 19 8.69 3.60 3.45
N GLY A 20 9.30 4.56 4.15
CA GLY A 20 8.60 5.71 4.72
C GLY A 20 7.90 6.56 3.66
N ILE A 21 8.59 6.88 2.56
CA ILE A 21 8.04 7.66 1.45
C ILE A 21 6.90 6.89 0.75
N LEU A 22 7.08 5.60 0.49
CA LEU A 22 6.03 4.76 -0.09
C LEU A 22 4.82 4.67 0.82
N GLY A 23 5.03 4.50 2.13
CA GLY A 23 3.96 4.51 3.13
C GLY A 23 3.21 5.82 3.18
N ALA A 24 3.90 6.96 3.15
CA ALA A 24 3.28 8.28 3.10
C ALA A 24 2.44 8.47 1.82
N LEU A 25 2.97 8.07 0.67
CA LEU A 25 2.26 8.13 -0.61
C LEU A 25 0.98 7.28 -0.58
N ILE A 26 1.07 6.04 -0.10
CA ILE A 26 -0.08 5.14 0.05
C ILE A 26 -1.08 5.71 1.06
N GLY A 27 -0.61 6.33 2.14
CA GLY A 27 -1.47 6.99 3.12
C GLY A 27 -2.28 8.14 2.52
N ILE A 28 -1.64 9.00 1.70
CA ILE A 28 -2.31 10.10 1.00
C ILE A 28 -3.31 9.56 -0.02
N LEU A 29 -2.90 8.60 -0.85
CA LEU A 29 -3.75 8.03 -1.90
C LEU A 29 -4.92 7.22 -1.32
N GLY A 30 -4.62 6.28 -0.41
CA GLY A 30 -5.59 5.40 0.25
C GLY A 30 -6.47 6.09 1.30
N GLY A 31 -5.99 7.17 1.91
CA GLY A 31 -6.72 8.00 2.85
C GLY A 31 -7.58 9.07 2.17
N GLY A 32 -7.03 9.75 1.17
CA GLY A 32 -7.68 10.89 0.54
C GLY A 32 -8.48 10.56 -0.72
N PHE A 33 -7.92 9.77 -1.63
CA PHE A 33 -8.49 9.57 -2.96
C PHE A 33 -9.37 8.32 -3.06
N VAL A 34 -8.95 7.21 -2.45
CA VAL A 34 -9.70 5.94 -2.49
C VAL A 34 -11.13 6.07 -1.94
N PRO A 35 -11.38 6.74 -0.79
CA PRO A 35 -12.76 6.90 -0.28
C PRO A 35 -13.67 7.72 -1.19
N ARG A 36 -13.10 8.50 -2.12
CA ARG A 36 -13.82 9.28 -3.13
C ARG A 36 -13.97 8.50 -4.46
N GLY A 37 -13.62 7.22 -4.49
CA GLY A 37 -13.65 6.38 -5.69
C GLY A 37 -12.55 6.71 -6.70
N LYS A 38 -11.50 7.46 -6.31
CA LYS A 38 -10.42 7.92 -7.21
C LYS A 38 -9.11 7.18 -6.93
N ALA A 39 -8.27 7.07 -7.95
CA ALA A 39 -6.90 6.53 -7.87
C ALA A 39 -6.77 5.13 -7.25
N ILE A 40 -7.82 4.31 -7.26
CA ILE A 40 -7.84 2.98 -6.63
C ILE A 40 -6.76 2.07 -7.24
N LYS A 41 -6.72 1.95 -8.57
CA LYS A 41 -5.73 1.12 -9.28
C LYS A 41 -4.30 1.57 -9.02
N LEU A 42 -4.06 2.89 -8.99
CA LEU A 42 -2.74 3.45 -8.67
C LEU A 42 -2.34 3.12 -7.23
N THR A 43 -3.26 3.30 -6.27
CA THR A 43 -3.01 3.02 -4.85
C THR A 43 -2.68 1.55 -4.61
N LEU A 44 -3.47 0.64 -5.21
CA LEU A 44 -3.20 -0.79 -5.17
C LEU A 44 -1.86 -1.13 -5.83
N GLY A 45 -1.57 -0.58 -7.01
CA GLY A 45 -0.31 -0.80 -7.71
C GLY A 45 0.91 -0.36 -6.90
N VAL A 46 0.88 0.84 -6.32
CA VAL A 46 1.96 1.35 -5.46
C VAL A 46 2.09 0.50 -4.19
N ASN A 47 0.99 0.10 -3.56
CA ASN A 47 1.02 -0.77 -2.39
C ASN A 47 1.58 -2.16 -2.71
N THR A 48 1.18 -2.78 -3.82
CA THR A 48 1.72 -4.07 -4.27
C THR A 48 3.20 -3.96 -4.62
N PHE A 49 3.63 -2.88 -5.29
CA PHE A 49 5.04 -2.63 -5.55
C PHE A 49 5.84 -2.52 -4.24
N ALA A 50 5.34 -1.74 -3.28
CA ALA A 50 5.97 -1.58 -1.97
C ALA A 50 6.05 -2.92 -1.22
N PHE A 51 4.99 -3.73 -1.27
CA PHE A 51 4.99 -5.08 -0.71
C PHE A 51 6.06 -5.98 -1.34
N VAL A 52 6.12 -6.06 -2.67
CA VAL A 52 7.09 -6.90 -3.38
C VAL A 52 8.52 -6.44 -3.08
N PHE A 53 8.75 -5.13 -3.08
CA PHE A 53 10.05 -4.55 -2.73
C PHE A 53 10.47 -4.94 -1.29
N SER A 54 9.57 -4.81 -0.31
CA SER A 54 9.84 -5.22 1.07
C SER A 54 10.03 -6.72 1.21
N PHE A 55 9.28 -7.53 0.46
CA PHE A 55 9.44 -8.97 0.48
C PHE A 55 10.80 -9.41 -0.08
N ILE A 56 11.25 -8.80 -1.18
CA ILE A 56 12.60 -9.03 -1.72
C ILE A 56 13.66 -8.61 -0.70
N SER A 57 13.51 -7.44 -0.07
CA SER A 57 14.42 -7.00 1.00
C SER A 57 14.48 -7.99 2.16
N LEU A 58 13.36 -8.60 2.53
CA LEU A 58 13.30 -9.62 3.56
C LEU A 58 14.10 -10.87 3.17
N VAL A 59 13.90 -11.36 1.95
CA VAL A 59 14.65 -12.50 1.41
C VAL A 59 16.16 -12.21 1.40
N VAL A 60 16.55 -11.02 0.97
CA VAL A 60 17.96 -10.57 1.01
C VAL A 60 18.50 -10.54 2.44
N GLY A 61 17.71 -10.08 3.42
CA GLY A 61 18.08 -10.10 4.83
C GLY A 61 18.30 -11.51 5.37
N ILE A 62 17.48 -12.48 4.97
CA ILE A 62 17.65 -13.89 5.33
C ILE A 62 18.93 -14.46 4.72
N ILE A 63 19.18 -14.19 3.43
CA ILE A 63 20.41 -14.64 2.74
C ILE A 63 21.65 -14.02 3.41
N ALA A 64 21.60 -12.74 3.77
CA ALA A 64 22.68 -12.06 4.46
C ALA A 64 22.98 -12.70 5.83
N ASN A 65 21.94 -13.06 6.59
CA ASN A 65 22.09 -13.75 7.86
C ASN A 65 22.74 -15.14 7.69
N LEU A 66 22.27 -15.92 6.70
CA LEU A 66 22.85 -17.24 6.39
C LEU A 66 24.30 -17.16 5.87
N SER A 67 24.67 -16.04 5.23
CA SER A 67 26.01 -15.78 4.72
C SER A 67 26.99 -15.25 5.80
N GLY A 68 26.53 -15.15 7.06
CA GLY A 68 27.35 -14.63 8.16
C GLY A 68 27.67 -13.14 8.04
N GLN A 69 26.82 -12.35 7.37
CA GLN A 69 27.00 -10.91 7.29
C GLN A 69 26.84 -10.26 8.68
N PRO A 70 27.53 -9.13 8.94
CA PRO A 70 27.44 -8.43 10.22
C PRO A 70 26.04 -7.87 10.48
N TYR A 71 25.75 -7.65 11.76
CA TYR A 71 24.41 -7.27 12.27
C TYR A 71 23.70 -6.22 11.43
N GLY A 72 24.34 -5.08 11.15
CA GLY A 72 23.63 -4.00 10.49
C GLY A 72 23.27 -4.26 9.02
N VAL A 73 23.93 -5.22 8.34
CA VAL A 73 23.54 -5.59 6.97
C VAL A 73 22.28 -6.46 6.99
N TRP A 74 22.31 -7.59 7.70
CA TRP A 74 21.15 -8.49 7.73
C TRP A 74 19.96 -7.86 8.46
N TYR A 75 20.20 -7.08 9.53
CA TYR A 75 19.15 -6.38 10.26
C TYR A 75 18.58 -5.22 9.46
N GLY A 76 19.39 -4.49 8.69
CA GLY A 76 18.92 -3.42 7.82
C GLY A 76 17.93 -3.92 6.78
N PHE A 77 18.31 -4.97 6.04
CA PHE A 77 17.44 -5.61 5.04
C PHE A 77 16.25 -6.36 5.66
N GLY A 78 16.51 -7.13 6.71
CA GLY A 78 15.51 -7.95 7.38
C GLY A 78 14.49 -7.12 8.13
N GLY A 79 14.91 -6.10 8.90
CA GLY A 79 14.02 -5.22 9.65
C GLY A 79 13.11 -4.41 8.73
N ALA A 80 13.67 -3.76 7.71
CA ALA A 80 12.92 -3.06 6.69
C ALA A 80 11.98 -4.01 5.92
N GLY A 81 12.46 -5.21 5.61
CA GLY A 81 11.71 -6.24 4.88
C GLY A 81 10.51 -6.76 5.66
N ILE A 82 10.68 -7.16 6.92
CA ILE A 82 9.58 -7.65 7.77
C ILE A 82 8.53 -6.55 7.96
N LEU A 83 8.96 -5.37 8.40
CA LEU A 83 8.03 -4.26 8.66
C LEU A 83 7.25 -3.88 7.41
N GLY A 84 7.93 -3.68 6.28
CA GLY A 84 7.27 -3.33 5.03
C GLY A 84 6.33 -4.42 4.52
N THR A 85 6.75 -5.69 4.58
CA THR A 85 5.92 -6.82 4.13
C THR A 85 4.62 -6.91 4.95
N VAL A 86 4.70 -6.77 6.27
CA VAL A 86 3.52 -6.80 7.14
C VAL A 86 2.65 -5.56 6.90
N LEU A 87 3.23 -4.36 6.90
CA LEU A 87 2.49 -3.11 6.73
C LEU A 87 1.77 -3.03 5.39
N PHE A 88 2.47 -3.29 4.28
CA PHE A 88 1.88 -3.21 2.95
C PHE A 88 1.01 -4.44 2.63
N GLY A 89 1.29 -5.60 3.23
CA GLY A 89 0.46 -6.79 3.11
C GLY A 89 -0.90 -6.59 3.77
N LEU A 90 -0.93 -6.06 5.00
CA LEU A 90 -2.19 -5.69 5.66
C LEU A 90 -2.85 -4.48 4.99
N GLY A 91 -2.06 -3.50 4.56
CA GLY A 91 -2.52 -2.32 3.84
C GLY A 91 -3.29 -2.64 2.57
N PHE A 92 -2.91 -3.70 1.85
CA PHE A 92 -3.62 -4.17 0.67
C PHE A 92 -5.10 -4.45 0.96
N TRP A 93 -5.39 -5.20 2.02
CA TRP A 93 -6.76 -5.53 2.41
C TRP A 93 -7.56 -4.30 2.84
N VAL A 94 -6.91 -3.35 3.52
CA VAL A 94 -7.53 -2.08 3.91
C VAL A 94 -7.91 -1.25 2.68
N ILE A 95 -7.01 -1.12 1.71
CA ILE A 95 -7.25 -0.38 0.47
C ILE A 95 -8.38 -1.06 -0.32
N LEU A 96 -8.37 -2.39 -0.43
CA LEU A 96 -9.39 -3.14 -1.14
C LEU A 96 -10.78 -2.96 -0.50
N LYS A 97 -10.86 -3.00 0.83
CA LYS A 97 -12.10 -2.72 1.56
C LYS A 97 -12.62 -1.31 1.25
N ARG A 98 -11.76 -0.30 1.33
CA ARG A 98 -12.13 1.10 1.03
C ARG A 98 -12.55 1.31 -0.41
N ALA A 99 -11.92 0.61 -1.35
CA ALA A 99 -12.30 0.64 -2.76
C ALA A 99 -13.74 0.11 -2.95
N ARG A 100 -14.05 -1.04 -2.33
CA ARG A 100 -15.41 -1.62 -2.35
C ARG A 100 -16.45 -0.69 -1.73
N ASP A 101 -16.12 -0.07 -0.60
CA ASP A 101 -17.01 0.90 0.07
C ASP A 101 -17.30 2.12 -0.82
N ALA A 102 -16.31 2.59 -1.59
CA ALA A 102 -16.50 3.69 -2.53
C ALA A 102 -17.38 3.30 -3.73
N GLU A 103 -17.23 2.08 -4.26
CA GLU A 103 -18.09 1.55 -5.33
C GLU A 103 -19.54 1.39 -4.86
N MET A 104 -19.77 0.85 -3.66
CA MET A 104 -21.13 0.72 -3.10
C MET A 104 -21.83 2.07 -2.95
N LYS A 105 -21.11 3.12 -2.51
CA LYS A 105 -21.67 4.48 -2.40
C LYS A 105 -22.09 5.04 -3.75
N LYS A 106 -21.33 4.76 -4.80
CA LYS A 106 -21.66 5.19 -6.17
C LYS A 106 -22.97 4.54 -6.64
N LEU A 107 -23.09 3.23 -6.47
CA LEU A 107 -24.31 2.48 -6.85
C LEU A 107 -25.56 3.00 -6.11
N MET A 108 -25.46 3.21 -4.80
CA MET A 108 -26.56 3.76 -4.00
C MET A 108 -26.99 5.16 -4.47
N SER A 109 -26.04 6.01 -4.89
CA SER A 109 -26.37 7.33 -5.41
C SER A 109 -27.04 7.28 -6.78
N GLU A 110 -26.60 6.36 -7.65
CA GLU A 110 -27.22 6.16 -8.97
C GLU A 110 -28.66 5.68 -8.81
N ASP A 111 -28.92 4.70 -7.94
CA ASP A 111 -30.28 4.23 -7.64
C ASP A 111 -31.20 5.34 -7.15
N LEU A 112 -30.72 6.21 -6.25
CA LEU A 112 -31.50 7.37 -5.76
C LEU A 112 -31.84 8.36 -6.88
N THR A 113 -30.90 8.64 -7.78
CA THR A 113 -31.16 9.54 -8.92
C THR A 113 -32.16 8.98 -9.93
N LEU A 114 -32.13 7.65 -10.16
CA LEU A 114 -33.07 6.98 -11.05
C LEU A 114 -34.50 7.00 -10.48
N VAL A 115 -34.64 6.77 -9.17
CA VAL A 115 -35.93 6.87 -8.47
C VAL A 115 -36.50 8.29 -8.52
N GLY A 116 -35.66 9.31 -8.29
CA GLY A 116 -36.06 10.72 -8.41
C GLY A 116 -36.58 11.06 -9.81
N ASN A 117 -35.78 10.77 -10.85
CA ASN A 117 -36.15 11.04 -12.24
C ASN A 117 -37.45 10.33 -12.68
N LYS A 118 -37.68 9.10 -12.21
CA LYS A 118 -38.93 8.39 -12.49
C LYS A 118 -40.13 9.10 -11.89
N LYS A 119 -40.01 9.58 -10.65
CA LYS A 119 -41.07 10.30 -9.93
C LYS A 119 -41.39 11.65 -10.58
N ASP A 120 -40.36 12.38 -11.01
CA ASP A 120 -40.52 13.67 -11.69
C ASP A 120 -41.27 13.52 -13.03
N LYS A 121 -41.02 12.42 -13.77
CA LYS A 121 -41.72 12.11 -15.01
C LYS A 121 -43.19 11.72 -14.81
N GLU A 122 -43.51 11.01 -13.74
CA GLU A 122 -44.91 10.67 -13.39
C GLU A 122 -45.71 11.94 -13.07
N ILE A 123 -45.13 12.89 -12.33
CA ILE A 123 -45.78 14.17 -11.97
C ILE A 123 -45.98 15.09 -13.20
N SER A 124 -45.07 15.05 -14.19
CA SER A 124 -45.18 15.91 -15.39
C SER A 124 -46.22 15.44 -16.42
N ASN A 125 -46.73 14.21 -16.29
CA ASN A 125 -47.72 13.61 -17.21
C ASN A 125 -49.15 13.64 -16.67
N GLU A 126 -49.37 14.22 -15.48
CA GLU A 126 -50.69 14.56 -14.91
C GLU A 126 -51.04 16.04 -15.16
#